data_AF-A0A356W3I9-F1
#
_entry.id   AF-A0A356W3I9-F1
#
_cell.length_a   1.000
_cell.length_b   1.000
_cell.length_c   1.000
_cell.angle_alpha   90.00
_cell.angle_beta   90.00
_cell.angle_gamma   90.00
#
_symmetry.space_group_name_H-M   'P 1'
#
loop_
_entity.id
_entity.type
_entity.pdbx_description
1 polymer ?
#
loop_
_entity_poly.entity_id
_entity_poly.type
_entity_poly.pdbx_seq_one_letter_code
_entity_poly.pdbx_strand_id
1 'polypeptide(L)'
;MSRITLDLDALMKNGQIDDAEAARLKGFALPEPKTGLLVNILLIFGAISVAGGTIALVPNAGTGLFLALLALGGAEFLRRSATGNSLKTLGSALTLMGTLGVAGWIGWEFREVDDGTMPTVLIAVVMTASAIWFRSALLAAFAVLSLGAILGSGTGYWHASYALFVEEPTITIIVFSLLSAGLYHTRERLGDAWRNMTTIAARTAMFMVNFAFWVGSLWGDRVGEHWFAPDRWSERSEWREAAMSIPDYVFTLGWVAALAIVIFKTRRNSFLSITSIVFLTIHGYTQYFEYLGA
;
A
#
# COMPACT_ATOMS: atom_id res chain seq x y z
N MET A 1 -5.19 8.18 -24.73
CA MET A 1 -5.36 9.58 -25.18
C MET A 1 -4.23 10.42 -24.59
N SER A 2 -3.50 11.18 -25.41
CA SER A 2 -2.46 12.11 -24.97
C SER A 2 -3.07 13.43 -24.49
N ARG A 3 -2.68 13.91 -23.31
CA ARG A 3 -3.05 15.25 -22.84
C ARG A 3 -2.15 16.27 -23.52
N ILE A 4 -2.74 17.18 -24.29
CA ILE A 4 -2.04 18.30 -24.94
C ILE A 4 -2.38 19.56 -24.14
N THR A 5 -1.36 20.27 -23.68
CA THR A 5 -1.52 21.55 -22.97
C THR A 5 -1.12 22.65 -23.93
N LEU A 6 -2.03 23.59 -24.20
CA LEU A 6 -1.79 24.75 -25.07
C LEU A 6 -1.67 26.00 -24.21
N ASP A 7 -0.62 26.78 -24.44
CA ASP A 7 -0.47 28.12 -23.87
C ASP A 7 -1.07 29.13 -24.85
N LEU A 8 -2.33 29.51 -24.63
CA LEU A 8 -3.05 30.40 -25.54
C LEU A 8 -2.43 31.80 -25.62
N ASP A 9 -1.84 32.28 -24.52
CA ASP A 9 -1.21 33.61 -24.47
C ASP A 9 0.07 33.64 -25.32
N ALA A 10 0.87 32.57 -25.25
CA ALA A 10 2.05 32.43 -26.10
C ALA A 10 1.68 32.28 -27.59
N LEU A 11 0.62 31.54 -27.91
CA LEU A 11 0.14 31.35 -29.29
C LEU A 11 -0.40 32.66 -29.88
N MET A 12 -1.14 33.44 -29.10
CA MET A 12 -1.60 34.77 -29.51
C MET A 12 -0.44 35.75 -29.70
N LYS A 13 0.53 35.77 -28.77
CA LYS A 13 1.71 36.65 -28.85
C LYS A 13 2.59 36.35 -30.07
N ASN A 14 2.65 35.08 -30.47
CA ASN A 14 3.38 34.64 -31.67
C ASN A 14 2.55 34.77 -32.96
N GLY A 15 1.34 35.32 -32.90
CA GLY A 15 0.45 35.50 -34.06
C GLY A 15 -0.04 34.19 -34.69
N GLN A 16 -0.02 33.08 -33.94
CA GLN A 16 -0.42 31.76 -34.43
C GLN A 16 -1.92 31.51 -34.34
N ILE A 17 -2.63 32.24 -33.47
CA ILE A 17 -4.09 32.22 -33.32
C ILE A 17 -4.60 33.65 -33.09
N ASP A 18 -5.84 33.92 -33.47
CA ASP A 18 -6.55 35.17 -33.18
C ASP A 18 -7.39 35.09 -31.88
N ASP A 19 -7.93 36.24 -31.44
CA ASP A 19 -8.73 36.33 -30.21
C ASP A 19 -9.99 35.44 -30.25
N ALA A 20 -10.60 35.27 -31.43
CA ALA A 20 -11.80 34.47 -31.61
C ALA A 20 -11.50 32.97 -31.49
N GLU A 21 -10.39 32.53 -32.06
CA GLU A 21 -9.91 31.16 -31.98
C GLU A 21 -9.40 30.83 -30.57
N ALA A 22 -8.72 31.76 -29.90
CA ALA A 22 -8.36 31.63 -28.50
C ALA A 22 -9.59 31.46 -27.59
N ALA A 23 -10.64 32.27 -27.79
CA ALA A 23 -11.89 32.15 -27.04
C ALA A 23 -12.61 30.81 -27.28
N ARG A 24 -12.62 30.34 -28.53
CA ARG A 24 -13.18 29.03 -28.91
C ARG A 24 -12.40 27.88 -28.26
N LEU A 25 -11.06 27.90 -28.31
CA LEU A 25 -10.21 26.88 -27.67
C LEU A 25 -10.34 26.89 -26.15
N LYS A 26 -10.47 28.07 -25.55
CA LYS A 26 -10.76 28.23 -24.12
C LYS A 26 -12.13 27.65 -23.74
N GLY A 27 -13.11 27.74 -24.63
CA GLY A 27 -14.42 27.08 -24.47
C GLY A 27 -14.36 25.55 -24.47
N PHE A 28 -13.34 24.95 -25.08
CA PHE A 28 -13.06 23.51 -25.01
C PHE A 28 -12.12 23.12 -23.88
N ALA A 29 -11.55 24.09 -23.16
CA ALA A 29 -10.67 23.82 -22.04
C ALA A 29 -11.45 23.14 -20.91
N LEU A 30 -10.84 22.14 -20.28
CA LEU A 30 -11.36 21.61 -19.04
C LEU A 30 -11.40 22.73 -17.98
N PRO A 31 -12.46 22.81 -17.15
CA PRO A 31 -12.57 23.81 -16.08
C PRO A 31 -11.28 23.90 -15.26
N GLU A 32 -10.86 25.13 -14.91
CA GLU A 32 -9.61 25.34 -14.17
C GLU A 32 -9.60 24.53 -12.85
N PRO A 33 -8.63 23.62 -12.65
CA PRO A 33 -8.62 22.71 -11.50
C PRO A 33 -8.17 23.38 -10.19
N LYS A 34 -7.58 24.59 -10.24
CA LYS A 34 -6.88 25.20 -9.10
C LYS A 34 -7.84 25.63 -7.98
N THR A 35 -8.92 26.32 -8.33
CA THR A 35 -9.92 26.78 -7.35
C THR A 35 -10.62 25.60 -6.68
N GLY A 36 -10.92 24.54 -7.45
CA GLY A 36 -11.46 23.30 -6.91
C GLY A 36 -10.51 22.63 -5.92
N LEU A 37 -9.22 22.50 -6.26
CA LEU A 37 -8.24 21.85 -5.38
C LEU A 37 -8.10 22.56 -4.03
N LEU A 38 -8.01 23.89 -4.00
CA LEU A 38 -7.92 24.65 -2.76
C LEU A 38 -9.15 24.38 -1.86
N VAL A 39 -10.35 24.41 -2.45
CA VAL A 39 -11.59 24.10 -1.73
C VAL A 39 -11.56 22.67 -1.17
N ASN A 40 -11.10 21.68 -1.94
CA ASN A 40 -10.96 20.32 -1.43
C ASN A 40 -10.00 20.26 -0.25
N ILE A 41 -8.84 20.91 -0.35
CA ILE A 41 -7.84 20.91 0.72
C ILE A 41 -8.40 21.53 1.99
N LEU A 42 -9.08 22.68 1.88
CA LEU A 42 -9.72 23.34 3.04
C LEU A 42 -10.79 22.44 3.68
N LEU A 43 -11.61 21.77 2.88
CA LEU A 43 -12.63 20.84 3.38
C LEU A 43 -12.01 19.61 4.04
N ILE A 44 -10.89 19.09 3.50
CA ILE A 44 -10.16 17.98 4.10
C ILE A 44 -9.60 18.39 5.46
N PHE A 45 -8.94 19.55 5.56
CA PHE A 45 -8.45 20.06 6.84
C PHE A 45 -9.58 20.29 7.83
N GLY A 46 -10.71 20.85 7.39
CA GLY A 46 -11.90 21.00 8.22
C GLY A 46 -12.41 19.65 8.76
N ALA A 47 -12.50 18.64 7.91
CA ALA A 47 -12.92 17.29 8.32
C ALA A 47 -11.95 16.67 9.34
N ILE A 48 -10.64 16.80 9.11
CA ILE A 48 -9.60 16.32 10.05
C ILE A 48 -9.69 17.05 11.39
N SER A 49 -9.86 18.37 11.38
CA SER A 49 -9.98 19.18 12.60
C SER A 49 -11.21 18.81 13.41
N VAL A 50 -12.37 18.60 12.76
CA VAL A 50 -13.60 18.17 13.45
C VAL A 50 -13.45 16.77 14.03
N ALA A 51 -12.92 15.83 13.24
CA ALA A 51 -12.69 14.46 13.70
C ALA A 51 -11.71 14.41 14.88
N GLY A 52 -10.55 15.08 14.75
CA GLY A 52 -9.54 15.17 15.80
C GLY A 52 -10.07 15.85 17.06
N GLY A 53 -10.81 16.95 16.92
CA GLY A 53 -11.43 17.64 18.05
C GLY A 53 -12.48 16.79 18.76
N THR A 54 -13.30 16.06 18.00
CA THR A 54 -14.34 15.19 18.56
C THR A 54 -13.74 13.99 19.29
N ILE A 55 -12.71 13.36 18.73
CA ILE A 55 -11.97 12.28 19.38
C ILE A 55 -11.27 12.79 20.65
N ALA A 56 -10.71 13.99 20.63
CA ALA A 56 -10.07 14.59 21.80
C ALA A 56 -11.08 14.89 22.93
N LEU A 57 -12.31 15.31 22.59
CA LEU A 57 -13.37 15.58 23.57
C LEU A 57 -14.00 14.30 24.13
N VAL A 58 -14.19 13.29 23.29
CA VAL A 58 -14.85 12.02 23.66
C VAL A 58 -14.04 10.84 23.14
N PRO A 59 -12.92 10.49 23.81
CA PRO A 59 -11.98 9.48 23.35
C PRO A 59 -12.49 8.06 23.64
N ASN A 60 -13.41 7.57 22.82
CA ASN A 60 -13.88 6.19 22.89
C ASN A 60 -14.03 5.55 21.49
N ALA A 61 -14.07 4.21 21.47
CA ALA A 61 -14.15 3.42 20.26
C ALA A 61 -15.39 3.75 19.41
N GLY A 62 -16.54 3.96 20.06
CA GLY A 62 -17.81 4.27 19.39
C GLY A 62 -17.76 5.60 18.63
N THR A 63 -17.17 6.65 19.22
CA THR A 63 -16.93 7.94 18.55
C THR A 63 -16.07 7.76 17.32
N GLY A 64 -14.97 7.00 17.43
CA GLY A 64 -14.07 6.71 16.31
C GLY A 64 -14.79 5.99 15.17
N LEU A 65 -15.55 4.95 15.49
CA LEU A 65 -16.34 4.19 14.51
C LEU A 65 -17.39 5.09 13.82
N PHE A 66 -18.13 5.89 14.59
CA PHE A 66 -19.14 6.78 14.03
C PHE A 66 -18.54 7.77 13.02
N LEU A 67 -17.43 8.42 13.37
CA LEU A 67 -16.74 9.35 12.48
C LEU A 67 -16.19 8.65 11.23
N ALA A 68 -15.67 7.44 11.38
CA ALA A 68 -15.18 6.65 10.27
C ALA A 68 -16.30 6.28 9.28
N LEU A 69 -17.44 5.82 9.79
CA LEU A 69 -18.62 5.51 8.98
C LEU A 69 -19.22 6.77 8.33
N LEU A 70 -19.23 7.90 9.04
CA LEU A 70 -19.66 9.19 8.49
C LEU A 70 -18.76 9.62 7.32
N ALA A 71 -17.44 9.45 7.46
CA ALA A 71 -16.49 9.73 6.38
C ALA A 71 -16.72 8.81 5.17
N LEU A 72 -16.93 7.50 5.37
CA LEU A 72 -17.25 6.57 4.28
C LEU A 72 -18.58 6.92 3.59
N GLY A 73 -19.61 7.27 4.36
CA GLY A 73 -20.89 7.73 3.85
C GLY A 73 -20.76 9.00 3.01
N GLY A 74 -19.98 9.98 3.50
CA GLY A 74 -19.65 11.19 2.76
C GLY A 74 -18.88 10.92 1.47
N ALA A 75 -17.91 9.99 1.50
CA ALA A 75 -17.17 9.57 0.32
C ALA A 75 -18.08 8.93 -0.73
N GLU A 76 -18.98 8.04 -0.32
CA GLU A 76 -19.95 7.38 -1.22
C GLU A 76 -20.95 8.38 -1.79
N PHE A 77 -21.43 9.32 -0.96
CA PHE A 77 -22.30 10.39 -1.41
C PHE A 77 -21.62 11.23 -2.51
N LEU A 78 -20.41 11.72 -2.25
CA LEU A 78 -19.64 12.51 -3.22
C LEU A 78 -19.35 11.72 -4.50
N ARG A 79 -19.07 10.42 -4.39
CA ARG A 79 -18.85 9.55 -5.55
C ARG A 79 -20.07 9.47 -6.48
N ARG A 80 -21.29 9.57 -5.93
CA ARG A 80 -22.54 9.51 -6.70
C ARG A 80 -23.03 10.88 -7.17
N SER A 81 -22.79 11.94 -6.38
CA SER A 81 -23.39 13.26 -6.61
C SER A 81 -22.47 14.26 -7.30
N ALA A 82 -21.14 14.15 -7.15
CA ALA A 82 -20.22 15.14 -7.69
C ALA A 82 -19.99 14.95 -9.19
N THR A 83 -20.76 15.66 -10.02
CA THR A 83 -20.53 15.79 -11.46
C THR A 83 -19.37 16.77 -11.72
N GLY A 84 -18.45 16.42 -12.62
CA GLY A 84 -17.38 17.34 -13.06
C GLY A 84 -16.06 17.33 -12.27
N ASN A 85 -15.76 16.27 -11.50
CA ASN A 85 -14.48 16.07 -10.78
C ASN A 85 -14.11 17.11 -9.71
N SER A 86 -14.94 18.13 -9.45
CA SER A 86 -14.60 19.25 -8.57
C SER A 86 -14.32 18.85 -7.12
N LEU A 87 -14.92 17.78 -6.60
CA LEU A 87 -14.76 17.29 -5.21
C LEU A 87 -14.09 15.91 -5.12
N LYS A 88 -13.41 15.48 -6.18
CA LYS A 88 -12.82 14.14 -6.26
C LYS A 88 -11.73 13.90 -5.21
N THR A 89 -10.94 14.93 -4.91
CA THR A 89 -9.85 14.86 -3.93
C THR A 89 -10.40 14.68 -2.52
N LEU A 90 -11.43 15.44 -2.16
CA LEU A 90 -12.15 15.33 -0.89
C LEU A 90 -12.79 13.95 -0.74
N GLY A 91 -13.47 13.45 -1.78
CA GLY A 91 -14.03 12.09 -1.76
C GLY A 91 -12.97 11.02 -1.51
N SER A 92 -11.80 11.14 -2.17
CA SER A 92 -10.68 10.21 -1.96
C SER A 92 -10.11 10.29 -0.53
N ALA A 93 -9.99 11.51 0.03
CA ALA A 93 -9.53 11.71 1.40
C ALA A 93 -10.52 11.15 2.42
N LEU A 94 -11.83 11.35 2.23
CA LEU A 94 -12.87 10.79 3.08
C LEU A 94 -12.90 9.25 3.01
N THR A 95 -12.68 8.65 1.83
CA THR A 95 -12.48 7.21 1.71
C THR A 95 -11.31 6.74 2.57
N LEU A 96 -10.16 7.40 2.48
CA LEU A 96 -8.97 7.02 3.25
C LEU A 96 -9.19 7.19 4.76
N MET A 97 -9.71 8.35 5.19
CA MET A 97 -10.01 8.60 6.60
C MET A 97 -11.02 7.61 7.16
N GLY A 98 -12.08 7.32 6.41
CA GLY A 98 -13.10 6.36 6.81
C GLY A 98 -12.57 4.92 6.90
N THR A 99 -11.87 4.44 5.87
CA THR A 99 -11.31 3.08 5.85
C THR A 99 -10.24 2.89 6.93
N LEU A 100 -9.32 3.85 7.08
CA LEU A 100 -8.31 3.81 8.14
C LEU A 100 -8.94 3.97 9.53
N GLY A 101 -10.00 4.77 9.66
CA GLY A 101 -10.75 4.92 10.90
C GLY A 101 -11.44 3.63 11.33
N VAL A 102 -12.05 2.88 10.40
CA VAL A 102 -12.61 1.55 10.71
C VAL A 102 -11.52 0.57 11.12
N ALA A 103 -10.37 0.56 10.43
CA ALA A 103 -9.24 -0.28 10.82
C ALA A 103 -8.68 0.10 12.21
N GLY A 104 -8.58 1.39 12.50
CA GLY A 104 -8.19 1.89 13.82
C GLY A 104 -9.19 1.52 14.91
N TRP A 105 -10.50 1.56 14.59
CA TRP A 105 -11.54 1.07 15.49
C TRP A 105 -11.41 -0.43 15.77
N ILE A 106 -11.18 -1.26 14.74
CA ILE A 106 -10.93 -2.71 14.94
C ILE A 106 -9.73 -2.92 15.88
N GLY A 107 -8.62 -2.23 15.62
CA GLY A 107 -7.41 -2.32 16.47
C GLY A 107 -7.66 -1.87 17.91
N TRP A 108 -8.53 -0.89 18.13
CA TRP A 108 -8.91 -0.44 19.47
C TRP A 108 -9.86 -1.42 20.17
N GLU A 109 -10.93 -1.86 19.48
CA GLU A 109 -11.98 -2.70 20.03
C GLU A 109 -11.43 -4.06 20.49
N PHE A 110 -10.51 -4.63 19.71
CA PHE A 110 -9.92 -5.94 19.98
C PHE A 110 -8.55 -5.87 20.65
N ARG A 111 -8.16 -4.72 21.22
CA ARG A 111 -6.84 -4.52 21.84
C ARG A 111 -6.54 -5.45 23.03
N GLU A 112 -7.59 -6.00 23.65
CA GLU A 112 -7.50 -6.88 24.83
C GLU A 112 -7.60 -8.37 24.45
N VAL A 113 -7.70 -8.68 23.15
CA VAL A 113 -7.68 -10.06 22.66
C VAL A 113 -6.23 -10.52 22.58
N ASP A 114 -5.90 -11.61 23.27
CA ASP A 114 -4.55 -12.17 23.29
C ASP A 114 -4.07 -12.60 21.89
N ASP A 115 -4.97 -13.18 21.09
CA ASP A 115 -4.70 -13.54 19.69
C ASP A 115 -5.03 -12.37 18.73
N GLY A 116 -3.99 -11.73 18.23
CA GLY A 116 -4.06 -10.64 17.24
C GLY A 116 -4.48 -11.07 15.83
N THR A 117 -4.65 -12.38 15.56
CA THR A 117 -4.97 -12.88 14.21
C THR A 117 -6.31 -12.35 13.72
N MET A 118 -7.35 -12.44 14.55
CA MET A 118 -8.71 -12.02 14.16
C MET A 118 -8.80 -10.53 13.79
N PRO A 119 -8.34 -9.57 14.63
CA PRO A 119 -8.37 -8.16 14.25
C PRO A 119 -7.52 -7.86 13.00
N THR A 120 -6.39 -8.55 12.82
CA THR A 120 -5.53 -8.38 11.64
C THR A 120 -6.24 -8.85 10.36
N VAL A 121 -6.94 -9.98 10.42
CA VAL A 121 -7.79 -10.48 9.32
C VAL A 121 -8.92 -9.49 9.01
N LEU A 122 -9.62 -8.98 10.03
CA LEU A 122 -10.68 -7.99 9.83
C LEU A 122 -10.17 -6.71 9.16
N ILE A 123 -9.00 -6.20 9.58
CA ILE A 123 -8.37 -5.03 8.97
C ILE A 123 -8.06 -5.32 7.49
N ALA A 124 -7.48 -6.46 7.17
CA ALA A 124 -7.19 -6.84 5.78
C ALA A 124 -8.46 -6.93 4.92
N VAL A 125 -9.55 -7.49 5.47
CA VAL A 125 -10.85 -7.55 4.79
C VAL A 125 -11.40 -6.15 4.54
N VAL A 126 -11.36 -5.25 5.54
CA VAL A 126 -11.83 -3.86 5.39
C VAL A 126 -11.01 -3.10 4.35
N MET A 127 -9.69 -3.24 4.35
CA MET A 127 -8.81 -2.62 3.35
C MET A 127 -9.12 -3.13 1.95
N THR A 128 -9.28 -4.45 1.79
CA THR A 128 -9.58 -5.09 0.51
C THR A 128 -10.95 -4.68 -0.02
N ALA A 129 -11.97 -4.75 0.82
CA ALA A 129 -13.34 -4.37 0.47
C ALA A 129 -13.41 -2.89 0.06
N SER A 130 -12.77 -2.01 0.83
CA SER A 130 -12.73 -0.58 0.53
C SER A 130 -11.93 -0.28 -0.74
N ALA A 131 -10.80 -0.96 -0.96
CA ALA A 131 -10.02 -0.83 -2.19
C ALA A 131 -10.87 -1.17 -3.41
N ILE A 132 -11.60 -2.28 -3.37
CA ILE A 132 -12.46 -2.73 -4.47
C ILE A 132 -13.64 -1.77 -4.66
N TRP A 133 -14.35 -1.44 -3.59
CA TRP A 133 -15.56 -0.60 -3.64
C TRP A 133 -15.26 0.79 -4.20
N PHE A 134 -14.22 1.46 -3.67
CA PHE A 134 -13.83 2.80 -4.08
C PHE A 134 -12.83 2.82 -5.24
N ARG A 135 -12.43 1.65 -5.76
CA ARG A 135 -11.41 1.49 -6.82
C ARG A 135 -10.10 2.24 -6.49
N SER A 136 -9.70 2.17 -5.22
CA SER A 136 -8.57 2.94 -4.69
C SER A 136 -7.28 2.14 -4.77
N ALA A 137 -6.34 2.62 -5.59
CA ALA A 137 -5.03 1.98 -5.74
C ALA A 137 -4.18 2.07 -4.46
N LEU A 138 -4.31 3.14 -3.68
CA LEU A 138 -3.61 3.28 -2.40
C LEU A 138 -4.14 2.28 -1.37
N LEU A 139 -5.47 2.14 -1.26
CA LEU A 139 -6.05 1.13 -0.37
C LEU A 139 -5.73 -0.29 -0.83
N ALA A 140 -5.57 -0.52 -2.14
CA ALA A 140 -5.11 -1.82 -2.64
C ALA A 140 -3.67 -2.12 -2.21
N ALA A 141 -2.79 -1.12 -2.13
CA ALA A 141 -1.47 -1.30 -1.52
C ALA A 141 -1.61 -1.65 -0.03
N PHE A 142 -2.44 -0.92 0.73
CA PHE A 142 -2.66 -1.21 2.15
C PHE A 142 -3.28 -2.59 2.38
N ALA A 143 -4.20 -3.04 1.52
CA ALA A 143 -4.75 -4.39 1.57
C ALA A 143 -3.67 -5.47 1.47
N VAL A 144 -2.70 -5.30 0.57
CA VAL A 144 -1.55 -6.20 0.42
C VAL A 144 -0.64 -6.15 1.64
N LEU A 145 -0.40 -4.97 2.22
CA LEU A 145 0.40 -4.85 3.45
C LEU A 145 -0.31 -5.48 4.65
N SER A 146 -1.63 -5.29 4.79
CA SER A 146 -2.44 -5.91 5.83
C SER A 146 -2.48 -7.44 5.69
N LEU A 147 -2.48 -7.96 4.46
CA LEU A 147 -2.28 -9.40 4.24
C LEU A 147 -0.90 -9.86 4.74
N GLY A 148 0.12 -9.02 4.64
CA GLY A 148 1.45 -9.31 5.17
C GLY A 148 1.44 -9.43 6.69
N ALA A 149 0.68 -8.58 7.37
CA ALA A 149 0.50 -8.64 8.82
C ALA A 149 -0.15 -9.96 9.28
N ILE A 150 -1.02 -10.57 8.46
CA ILE A 150 -1.58 -11.91 8.76
C ILE A 150 -0.48 -12.98 8.76
N LEU A 151 0.59 -12.79 7.99
CA LEU A 151 1.73 -13.71 7.89
C LEU A 151 2.89 -13.31 8.83
N GLY A 152 2.62 -12.51 9.86
CA GLY A 152 3.65 -12.05 10.80
C GLY A 152 4.64 -11.03 10.23
N SER A 153 4.26 -10.29 9.18
CA SER A 153 5.07 -9.16 8.69
C SER A 153 4.67 -7.85 9.37
N GLY A 154 5.63 -7.04 9.80
CA GLY A 154 5.33 -5.78 10.45
C GLY A 154 6.51 -4.83 10.54
N THR A 155 6.26 -3.72 11.23
CA THR A 155 7.27 -2.69 11.50
C THR A 155 7.31 -2.40 12.99
N GLY A 156 8.51 -2.23 13.54
CA GLY A 156 8.74 -1.87 14.93
C GLY A 156 9.56 -0.59 15.05
N TYR A 157 9.39 0.11 16.16
CA TYR A 157 10.17 1.30 16.50
C TYR A 157 10.66 1.20 17.94
N TRP A 158 11.96 1.38 18.13
CA TRP A 158 12.60 1.48 19.46
C TRP A 158 13.66 2.55 19.39
N HIS A 159 13.60 3.56 20.26
CA HIS A 159 14.56 4.68 20.42
C HIS A 159 15.49 4.92 19.21
N ALA A 160 15.00 5.67 18.20
CA ALA A 160 15.71 6.02 16.96
C ALA A 160 16.09 4.84 16.04
N SER A 161 15.58 3.65 16.29
CA SER A 161 15.73 2.47 15.44
C SER A 161 14.38 2.06 14.87
N TYR A 162 14.36 1.76 13.57
CA TYR A 162 13.22 1.23 12.85
C TYR A 162 13.56 -0.18 12.41
N ALA A 163 12.74 -1.17 12.74
CA ALA A 163 12.87 -2.50 12.15
C ALA A 163 11.66 -2.85 11.31
N LEU A 164 11.95 -3.67 10.31
CA LEU A 164 10.97 -4.43 9.57
C LEU A 164 11.20 -5.89 9.94
N PHE A 165 10.14 -6.61 10.28
CA PHE A 165 10.22 -8.04 10.57
C PHE A 165 9.25 -8.79 9.66
N VAL A 166 9.63 -10.01 9.33
CA VAL A 166 8.82 -10.99 8.60
C VAL A 166 9.05 -12.30 9.33
N GLU A 167 8.08 -12.73 10.12
CA GLU A 167 8.21 -13.95 10.94
C GLU A 167 8.17 -15.22 10.09
N GLU A 168 7.51 -15.17 8.93
CA GLU A 168 7.38 -16.30 8.00
C GLU A 168 7.93 -15.98 6.60
N PRO A 169 9.26 -15.83 6.41
CA PRO A 169 9.86 -15.50 5.12
C PRO A 169 9.42 -16.42 3.97
N THR A 170 9.44 -17.73 4.15
CA THR A 170 9.14 -18.69 3.08
C THR A 170 7.69 -18.58 2.61
N ILE A 171 6.75 -18.58 3.57
CA ILE A 171 5.32 -18.48 3.25
C ILE A 171 5.03 -17.11 2.62
N THR A 172 5.65 -16.05 3.13
CA THR A 172 5.50 -14.70 2.58
C THR A 172 6.00 -14.64 1.13
N ILE A 173 7.17 -15.21 0.82
CA ILE A 173 7.69 -15.30 -0.55
C ILE A 173 6.69 -16.03 -1.46
N ILE A 174 6.20 -17.20 -1.05
CA ILE A 174 5.30 -18.02 -1.87
C ILE A 174 3.98 -17.28 -2.12
N VAL A 175 3.32 -16.85 -1.05
CA VAL A 175 1.99 -16.22 -1.12
C VAL A 175 2.05 -14.93 -1.94
N PHE A 176 3.02 -14.05 -1.67
CA PHE A 176 3.10 -12.79 -2.40
C PHE A 176 3.65 -12.92 -3.82
N SER A 177 4.46 -13.95 -4.11
CA SER A 177 4.86 -14.26 -5.49
C SER A 177 3.65 -14.72 -6.31
N LEU A 178 2.85 -15.63 -5.77
CA LEU A 178 1.61 -16.10 -6.41
C LEU A 178 0.61 -14.96 -6.57
N LEU A 179 0.43 -14.12 -5.54
CA LEU A 179 -0.44 -12.95 -5.59
C LEU A 179 0.04 -11.95 -6.64
N SER A 180 1.32 -11.60 -6.66
CA SER A 180 1.88 -10.66 -7.63
C SER A 180 1.71 -11.17 -9.06
N ALA A 181 2.07 -12.43 -9.32
CA ALA A 181 1.91 -13.06 -10.63
C ALA A 181 0.44 -13.13 -11.05
N GLY A 182 -0.46 -13.54 -10.15
CA GLY A 182 -1.90 -13.61 -10.40
C GLY A 182 -2.51 -12.25 -10.71
N LEU A 183 -2.14 -11.20 -9.98
CA LEU A 183 -2.60 -9.84 -10.24
C LEU A 183 -2.02 -9.28 -11.56
N TYR A 184 -0.75 -9.53 -11.86
CA TYR A 184 -0.16 -9.15 -13.15
C TYR A 184 -0.81 -9.84 -14.34
N HIS A 185 -1.20 -11.11 -14.19
CA HIS A 185 -1.90 -11.87 -15.22
C HIS A 185 -3.34 -11.41 -15.40
N THR A 186 -4.06 -11.18 -14.30
CA THR A 186 -5.47 -10.77 -14.33
C THR A 186 -5.65 -9.33 -14.81
N ARG A 187 -4.71 -8.42 -14.56
CA ARG A 187 -4.84 -6.99 -14.96
C ARG A 187 -5.08 -6.79 -16.47
N GLU A 188 -4.65 -7.73 -17.31
CA GLU A 188 -4.81 -7.66 -18.77
C GLU A 188 -6.21 -8.04 -19.23
N ARG A 189 -6.97 -8.73 -18.36
CA ARG A 189 -8.36 -9.15 -18.60
C ARG A 189 -9.38 -8.22 -17.96
N LEU A 190 -8.95 -7.30 -17.10
CA LEU A 190 -9.81 -6.37 -16.39
C LEU A 190 -9.98 -5.07 -17.20
N GLY A 191 -11.16 -4.45 -17.08
CA GLY A 191 -11.40 -3.13 -17.68
C GLY A 191 -10.48 -2.04 -17.12
N ASP A 192 -10.27 -0.97 -17.88
CA ASP A 192 -9.33 0.12 -17.57
C ASP A 192 -9.48 0.71 -16.16
N ALA A 193 -10.71 0.72 -15.63
CA ALA A 193 -11.02 1.20 -14.29
C ALA A 193 -10.28 0.45 -13.16
N TRP A 194 -9.91 -0.81 -13.38
CA TRP A 194 -9.27 -1.67 -12.38
C TRP A 194 -7.76 -1.78 -12.56
N ARG A 195 -7.28 -1.50 -13.79
CA ARG A 195 -5.89 -1.74 -14.20
C ARG A 195 -4.86 -1.08 -13.28
N ASN A 196 -5.12 0.15 -12.85
CA ASN A 196 -4.21 0.87 -11.95
C ASN A 196 -4.17 0.23 -10.56
N MET A 197 -5.34 -0.04 -9.96
CA MET A 197 -5.46 -0.65 -8.64
C MET A 197 -4.78 -2.03 -8.58
N THR A 198 -5.07 -2.90 -9.56
CA THR A 198 -4.48 -4.23 -9.68
C THR A 198 -2.96 -4.15 -9.90
N THR A 199 -2.49 -3.18 -10.70
CA THR A 199 -1.05 -2.99 -10.91
C THR A 199 -0.35 -2.55 -9.63
N ILE A 200 -0.93 -1.64 -8.85
CA ILE A 200 -0.35 -1.22 -7.58
C ILE A 200 -0.33 -2.38 -6.59
N ALA A 201 -1.41 -3.14 -6.43
CA ALA A 201 -1.42 -4.32 -5.57
C ALA A 201 -0.36 -5.35 -5.99
N ALA A 202 -0.20 -5.63 -7.29
CA ALA A 202 0.81 -6.56 -7.79
C ALA A 202 2.24 -6.10 -7.46
N ARG A 203 2.49 -4.79 -7.57
CA ARG A 203 3.79 -4.18 -7.24
C ARG A 203 4.07 -4.20 -5.74
N THR A 204 3.08 -3.90 -4.92
CA THR A 204 3.20 -4.00 -3.46
C THR A 204 3.46 -5.44 -3.03
N ALA A 205 2.82 -6.43 -3.67
CA ALA A 205 3.10 -7.83 -3.39
C ALA A 205 4.56 -8.18 -3.73
N MET A 206 5.09 -7.68 -4.84
CA MET A 206 6.51 -7.87 -5.18
C MET A 206 7.45 -7.20 -4.15
N PHE A 207 7.06 -6.06 -3.56
CA PHE A 207 7.81 -5.49 -2.44
C PHE A 207 7.83 -6.42 -1.23
N MET A 208 6.70 -7.02 -0.87
CA MET A 208 6.63 -8.00 0.23
C MET A 208 7.51 -9.22 -0.02
N VAL A 209 7.57 -9.73 -1.26
CA VAL A 209 8.50 -10.81 -1.63
C VAL A 209 9.95 -10.42 -1.36
N ASN A 210 10.36 -9.21 -1.75
CA ASN A 210 11.73 -8.76 -1.51
C ASN A 210 12.03 -8.54 -0.03
N PHE A 211 11.08 -8.03 0.76
CA PHE A 211 11.26 -7.91 2.21
C PHE A 211 11.39 -9.26 2.90
N ALA A 212 10.59 -10.25 2.48
CA ALA A 212 10.71 -11.60 3.00
C ALA A 212 12.05 -12.25 2.63
N PHE A 213 12.52 -12.09 1.40
CA PHE A 213 13.87 -12.52 1.05
C PHE A 213 14.96 -11.80 1.85
N TRP A 214 14.80 -10.51 2.09
CA TRP A 214 15.78 -9.72 2.84
C TRP A 214 15.88 -10.22 4.28
N VAL A 215 14.76 -10.34 4.98
CA VAL A 215 14.71 -10.88 6.35
C VAL A 215 15.20 -12.33 6.37
N GLY A 216 14.71 -13.17 5.47
CA GLY A 216 15.15 -14.57 5.37
C GLY A 216 16.66 -14.71 5.11
N SER A 217 17.28 -13.79 4.37
CA SER A 217 18.74 -13.82 4.10
C SER A 217 19.60 -13.48 5.32
N LEU A 218 19.00 -12.95 6.38
CA LEU A 218 19.68 -12.62 7.63
C LEU A 218 19.46 -13.68 8.70
N TRP A 219 18.27 -14.25 8.78
CA TRP A 219 17.87 -15.11 9.92
C TRP A 219 17.40 -16.51 9.53
N GLY A 220 17.28 -16.80 8.22
CA GLY A 220 16.62 -18.01 7.74
C GLY A 220 15.11 -17.99 8.02
N ASP A 221 14.51 -19.16 8.12
CA ASP A 221 13.09 -19.33 8.44
C ASP A 221 12.87 -20.60 9.26
N ARG A 222 11.88 -20.58 10.15
CA ARG A 222 11.33 -21.76 10.82
C ARG A 222 9.85 -21.79 10.52
N VAL A 223 9.50 -22.56 9.50
CA VAL A 223 8.18 -22.49 8.89
C VAL A 223 7.09 -22.80 9.91
N GLY A 224 6.16 -21.87 10.09
CA GLY A 224 5.03 -21.99 11.03
C GLY A 224 5.31 -21.47 12.44
N GLU A 225 6.46 -20.85 12.70
CA GLU A 225 6.78 -20.25 13.99
C GLU A 225 5.73 -19.22 14.44
N HIS A 226 5.19 -18.41 13.54
CA HIS A 226 4.23 -17.36 13.86
C HIS A 226 2.91 -17.90 14.46
N TRP A 227 2.45 -19.07 14.00
CA TRP A 227 1.15 -19.63 14.42
C TRP A 227 1.26 -20.78 15.41
N PHE A 228 2.33 -21.56 15.36
CA PHE A 228 2.43 -22.81 16.11
C PHE A 228 3.46 -22.79 17.23
N ALA A 229 4.36 -21.79 17.26
CA ALA A 229 5.34 -21.72 18.32
C ALA A 229 4.69 -21.23 19.62
N PRO A 230 5.05 -21.82 20.78
CA PRO A 230 4.61 -21.32 22.08
C PRO A 230 5.02 -19.86 22.31
N ASP A 231 4.17 -19.13 23.03
CA ASP A 231 4.44 -17.74 23.43
C ASP A 231 5.58 -17.65 24.44
N ARG A 232 5.73 -18.68 25.29
CA ARG A 232 6.80 -18.74 26.27
C ARG A 232 8.12 -19.12 25.61
N TRP A 233 9.13 -18.28 25.81
CA TRP A 233 10.47 -18.49 25.27
C TRP A 233 11.08 -19.85 25.63
N SER A 234 10.85 -20.35 26.84
CA SER A 234 11.35 -21.65 27.32
C SER A 234 10.77 -22.86 26.57
N GLU A 235 9.51 -22.76 26.15
CA GLU A 235 8.82 -23.83 25.39
C GLU A 235 9.10 -23.68 23.89
N ARG A 236 9.44 -22.46 23.45
CA ARG A 236 9.79 -22.15 22.06
C ARG A 236 11.09 -22.78 21.61
N SER A 237 12.09 -22.97 22.49
CA SER A 237 13.35 -23.63 22.11
C SER A 237 13.14 -25.08 21.67
N GLU A 238 12.35 -25.85 22.43
CA GLU A 238 12.05 -27.25 22.09
C GLU A 238 11.27 -27.35 20.78
N TRP A 239 10.29 -26.46 20.57
CA TRP A 239 9.56 -26.40 19.30
C TRP A 239 10.48 -26.09 18.11
N ARG A 240 11.39 -25.12 18.25
CA ARG A 240 12.31 -24.70 17.18
C ARG A 240 13.29 -25.80 16.76
N GLU A 241 13.64 -26.72 17.66
CA GLU A 241 14.50 -27.87 17.35
C GLU A 241 13.77 -28.91 16.49
N ALA A 242 12.45 -29.07 16.69
CA ALA A 242 11.63 -30.00 15.91
C ALA A 242 11.07 -29.38 14.61
N ALA A 243 11.05 -28.06 14.51
CA ALA A 243 10.48 -27.34 13.38
C ALA A 243 11.32 -27.47 12.09
N MET A 244 10.64 -27.39 10.95
CA MET A 244 11.32 -27.30 9.65
C MET A 244 12.05 -25.96 9.55
N SER A 245 13.38 -26.00 9.60
CA SER A 245 14.22 -24.82 9.42
C SER A 245 14.79 -24.75 8.01
N ILE A 246 14.73 -23.56 7.43
CA ILE A 246 15.35 -23.23 6.15
C ILE A 246 16.53 -22.29 6.46
N PRO A 247 17.77 -22.67 6.12
CA PRO A 247 18.93 -21.84 6.36
C PRO A 247 18.89 -20.50 5.60
N ASP A 248 19.52 -19.48 6.19
CA ASP A 248 19.72 -18.14 5.63
C ASP A 248 20.29 -18.13 4.20
N TYR A 249 21.30 -18.96 3.93
CA TYR A 249 21.96 -19.01 2.61
C TYR A 249 21.01 -19.40 1.47
N VAL A 250 19.94 -20.15 1.76
CA VAL A 250 18.91 -20.50 0.76
C VAL A 250 18.20 -19.23 0.29
N PHE A 251 17.89 -18.32 1.21
CA PHE A 251 17.30 -17.02 0.88
C PHE A 251 18.30 -16.11 0.20
N THR A 252 19.56 -16.07 0.65
CA THR A 252 20.62 -15.27 0.03
C THR A 252 20.80 -15.64 -1.45
N LEU A 253 21.04 -16.92 -1.74
CA LEU A 253 21.26 -17.40 -3.10
C LEU A 253 19.97 -17.34 -3.94
N GLY A 254 18.84 -17.72 -3.34
CA GLY A 254 17.53 -17.68 -3.99
C GLY A 254 17.12 -16.26 -4.39
N TRP A 255 17.40 -15.27 -3.54
CA TRP A 255 17.07 -13.87 -3.81
C TRP A 255 17.88 -13.32 -4.96
N VAL A 256 19.20 -13.52 -4.98
CA VAL A 256 20.06 -13.10 -6.11
C VAL A 256 19.59 -13.72 -7.42
N ALA A 257 19.30 -15.02 -7.42
CA ALA A 257 18.79 -15.72 -8.60
C ALA A 257 17.45 -15.13 -9.07
N ALA A 258 16.50 -14.92 -8.15
CA ALA A 258 15.20 -14.34 -8.45
C ALA A 258 15.33 -12.92 -9.03
N LEU A 259 16.14 -12.07 -8.42
CA LEU A 259 16.39 -10.70 -8.87
C LEU A 259 17.03 -10.69 -10.27
N ALA A 260 18.05 -11.51 -10.50
CA ALA A 260 18.69 -11.63 -11.81
C ALA A 260 17.68 -12.06 -12.88
N ILE A 261 16.86 -13.08 -12.61
CA ILE A 261 15.81 -13.54 -13.53
C ILE A 261 14.84 -12.39 -13.88
N VAL A 262 14.38 -11.62 -12.89
CA VAL A 262 13.47 -10.49 -13.13
C VAL A 262 14.14 -9.41 -13.96
N ILE A 263 15.40 -9.06 -13.69
CA ILE A 263 16.16 -8.07 -14.46
C ILE A 263 16.31 -8.49 -15.92
N PHE A 264 16.63 -9.77 -16.18
CA PHE A 264 16.83 -10.27 -17.55
C PHE A 264 15.53 -10.48 -18.32
N LYS A 265 14.43 -10.87 -17.65
CA LYS A 265 13.14 -11.16 -18.31
C LYS A 265 12.25 -9.94 -18.51
N THR A 266 12.45 -8.85 -17.75
CA THR A 266 11.57 -7.68 -17.83
C THR A 266 12.13 -6.60 -18.75
N ARG A 267 11.25 -5.74 -19.28
CA ARG A 267 11.67 -4.62 -20.13
C ARG A 267 12.61 -3.70 -19.36
N ARG A 268 13.67 -3.25 -20.02
CA ARG A 268 14.57 -2.20 -19.49
C ARG A 268 13.78 -0.96 -19.06
N ASN A 269 14.15 -0.39 -17.92
CA ASN A 269 13.50 0.76 -17.28
C ASN A 269 12.03 0.53 -16.88
N SER A 270 11.59 -0.73 -16.79
CA SER A 270 10.31 -1.06 -16.16
C SER A 270 10.43 -1.00 -14.64
N PHE A 271 9.29 -0.80 -13.97
CA PHE A 271 9.22 -0.86 -12.51
C PHE A 271 9.89 -2.12 -11.94
N LEU A 272 9.62 -3.30 -12.52
CA LEU A 272 10.19 -4.55 -12.04
C LEU A 272 11.71 -4.57 -12.18
N SER A 273 12.25 -4.15 -13.34
CA SER A 273 13.70 -4.07 -13.54
C SER A 273 14.38 -3.12 -12.56
N ILE A 274 13.80 -1.93 -12.34
CA ILE A 274 14.38 -0.90 -11.46
C ILE A 274 14.33 -1.37 -10.01
N THR A 275 13.16 -1.86 -9.56
CA THR A 275 12.99 -2.38 -8.20
C THR A 275 13.93 -3.54 -7.93
N SER A 276 14.11 -4.47 -8.88
CA SER A 276 15.04 -5.58 -8.72
C SER A 276 16.50 -5.12 -8.66
N ILE A 277 16.90 -4.11 -9.43
CA ILE A 277 18.25 -3.54 -9.31
C ILE A 277 18.45 -2.91 -7.93
N VAL A 278 17.48 -2.14 -7.44
CA VAL A 278 17.56 -1.53 -6.10
C VAL A 278 17.70 -2.59 -5.02
N PHE A 279 16.88 -3.64 -5.04
CA PHE A 279 16.97 -4.73 -4.07
C PHE A 279 18.23 -5.58 -4.23
N LEU A 280 18.78 -5.70 -5.43
CA LEU A 280 20.09 -6.34 -5.63
C LEU A 280 21.21 -5.53 -4.99
N THR A 281 21.15 -4.21 -5.06
CA THR A 281 22.08 -3.33 -4.34
C THR A 281 21.92 -3.45 -2.83
N ILE A 282 20.68 -3.48 -2.32
CA ILE A 282 20.40 -3.71 -0.89
C ILE A 282 20.95 -5.05 -0.45
N HIS A 283 20.71 -6.11 -1.22
CA HIS A 283 21.25 -7.43 -0.97
C HIS A 283 22.78 -7.40 -0.87
N GLY A 284 23.46 -6.82 -1.87
CA GLY A 284 24.92 -6.70 -1.85
C GLY A 284 25.43 -5.91 -0.64
N TYR A 285 24.75 -4.81 -0.27
CA TYR A 285 25.06 -4.04 0.93
C TYR A 285 24.90 -4.88 2.20
N THR A 286 23.77 -5.58 2.36
CA THR A 286 23.52 -6.44 3.52
C THR A 286 24.58 -7.52 3.66
N GLN A 287 24.87 -8.27 2.59
CA GLN A 287 25.84 -9.36 2.65
C GLN A 287 27.28 -8.86 2.89
N TYR A 288 27.60 -7.64 2.44
CA TYR A 288 28.90 -7.03 2.73
C TYR A 288 29.10 -6.83 4.24
N PHE A 289 28.10 -6.34 4.97
CA PHE A 289 28.20 -6.16 6.42
C PHE A 289 28.14 -7.49 7.18
N GLU A 290 27.33 -8.45 6.76
CA GLU A 290 27.18 -9.72 7.49
C GLU A 290 28.39 -10.67 7.31
N TYR A 291 28.98 -10.74 6.12
CA TYR A 291 30.03 -11.74 5.83
C TYR A 291 31.38 -11.16 5.43
N LEU A 292 31.44 -9.92 4.94
CA LEU A 292 32.67 -9.33 4.39
C LEU A 292 33.33 -8.30 5.33
N GLY A 293 32.71 -8.01 6.48
CA GLY A 293 33.36 -7.36 7.63
C GLY A 293 33.65 -5.87 7.46
N ALA A 294 32.62 -5.05 7.65
CA ALA A 294 32.76 -3.61 7.87
C ALA A 294 32.45 -3.22 9.32
#